data_AF-A0A5J4R491-F1
#
_entry.id   AF-A0A5J4R491-F1
#
_cell.length_a   1.000
_cell.length_b   1.000
_cell.length_c   1.000
_cell.angle_alpha   90.00
_cell.angle_beta   90.00
_cell.angle_gamma   90.00
#
_symmetry.space_group_name_H-M   'P 1'
#
loop_
_entity.id
_entity.type
_entity.pdbx_description
1 polymer ?
#
loop_
_entity_poly.entity_id
_entity_poly.type
_entity_poly.pdbx_seq_one_letter_code
_entity_poly.pdbx_strand_id
1 'polypeptide(L)'
;MKTIKDNKNTGEVKLTSSKQEHFCYEYVLHLNANKAAINAGYSKKTTVSKLLSKAKIQKRIQYLKNNPAEISRISVLRVLKEHEKIAFADAGQLRNGWMSLKEFENLTPEQKAIIQEVSTHETKYGTEIKIKLYNKQKSLDSINAMLGFNA
;
A
#
# COMPACT_ATOMS: atom_id res chain seq x y z
N MET A 1 1.59 18.95 30.07
CA MET A 1 1.57 18.02 28.92
C MET A 1 2.81 17.16 28.98
N LYS A 2 2.67 15.84 29.21
CA LYS A 2 3.82 14.92 29.31
C LYS A 2 4.39 14.67 27.92
N THR A 3 5.64 15.07 27.74
CA THR A 3 6.50 14.79 26.59
C THR A 3 6.48 13.30 26.29
N ILE A 4 6.03 12.93 25.09
CA ILE A 4 6.13 11.56 24.58
C ILE A 4 7.61 11.30 24.38
N LYS A 5 8.18 10.53 25.30
CA LYS A 5 9.59 10.13 25.28
C LYS A 5 9.90 9.44 23.96
N ASP A 6 10.92 9.95 23.30
CA ASP A 6 11.74 9.26 22.31
C ASP A 6 11.97 7.79 22.71
N ASN A 7 11.19 6.87 22.14
CA ASN A 7 11.48 5.44 22.27
C ASN A 7 12.45 5.04 21.15
N LYS A 8 13.67 5.59 21.23
CA LYS A 8 14.82 5.17 20.42
C LYS A 8 15.24 3.77 20.86
N ASN A 9 14.59 2.77 20.30
CA ASN A 9 15.21 1.45 20.15
C ASN A 9 14.63 0.73 18.92
N THR A 10 14.86 1.30 17.74
CA THR A 10 14.50 0.72 16.44
C THR A 10 15.71 0.05 15.78
N GLY A 11 16.50 -0.71 16.56
CA GLY A 11 17.42 -1.67 15.97
C GLY A 11 16.60 -2.82 15.38
N GLU A 12 16.85 -3.19 14.13
CA GLU A 12 16.25 -4.36 13.50
C GLU A 12 16.56 -5.62 14.34
N VAL A 13 15.58 -6.14 15.07
CA VAL A 13 15.76 -7.38 15.86
C VAL A 13 15.41 -8.57 14.98
N LYS A 14 16.37 -9.11 14.24
CA LYS A 14 16.18 -10.36 13.49
C LYS A 14 15.99 -11.54 14.45
N LEU A 15 14.90 -12.29 14.26
CA LEU A 15 14.68 -13.53 14.99
C LEU A 15 15.43 -14.66 14.29
N THR A 16 16.13 -15.50 15.05
CA THR A 16 16.86 -16.66 14.50
C THR A 16 15.95 -17.81 14.10
N SER A 17 14.69 -17.79 14.54
CA SER A 17 13.68 -18.79 14.20
C SER A 17 12.75 -18.26 13.12
N SER A 18 12.84 -18.82 11.91
CA SER A 18 11.93 -18.50 10.79
C SER A 18 10.45 -18.64 11.15
N LYS A 19 10.15 -19.55 12.10
CA LYS A 19 8.79 -19.76 12.62
C LYS A 19 8.28 -18.58 13.47
N GLN A 20 9.15 -18.02 14.31
CA GLN A 20 8.80 -16.84 15.11
C GLN A 20 8.71 -15.58 14.23
N GLU A 21 9.57 -15.49 13.22
CA GLU A 21 9.54 -14.41 12.22
C GLU A 21 8.20 -14.41 11.46
N HIS A 22 7.80 -15.56 10.93
CA HIS A 22 6.51 -15.71 10.25
C HIS A 22 5.32 -15.39 11.17
N PHE A 23 5.39 -15.79 12.45
CA PHE A 23 4.37 -15.40 13.43
C PHE A 23 4.27 -13.89 13.61
N CYS A 24 5.40 -13.18 13.69
CA CYS A 24 5.41 -11.72 13.83
C CYS A 24 4.76 -11.06 12.60
N TYR A 25 5.13 -11.50 11.39
CA TYR A 25 4.56 -11.01 10.14
C TYR A 25 3.03 -11.18 10.08
N GLU A 26 2.56 -12.41 10.30
CA GLU A 26 1.14 -12.76 10.28
C GLU A 26 0.35 -12.04 11.39
N TYR A 27 0.97 -11.84 12.55
CA TYR A 27 0.34 -11.13 13.65
C TYR A 27 0.12 -9.65 13.33
N VAL A 28 1.08 -8.98 12.69
CA VAL A 28 0.89 -7.57 12.30
C VAL A 28 -0.11 -7.46 11.14
N LEU A 29 -0.13 -8.43 10.22
CA LEU A 29 -1.08 -8.45 9.10
C LEU A 29 -2.54 -8.64 9.55
N HIS A 30 -2.80 -9.52 10.52
CA HIS A 30 -4.16 -9.91 10.90
C HIS A 30 -4.63 -9.38 12.25
N LEU A 31 -3.72 -8.85 13.07
CA LEU A 31 -3.97 -8.44 14.47
C LEU A 31 -4.62 -9.56 15.32
N ASN A 32 -4.50 -10.82 14.89
CA ASN A 32 -5.05 -11.99 15.55
C ASN A 32 -3.95 -13.01 15.83
N ALA A 33 -3.60 -13.16 17.10
CA ALA A 33 -2.47 -13.97 17.52
C ALA A 33 -2.67 -15.47 17.28
N ASN A 34 -3.90 -15.98 17.44
CA ASN A 34 -4.21 -17.39 17.19
C ASN A 34 -4.11 -17.72 15.70
N LYS A 35 -4.66 -16.86 14.84
CA LYS A 35 -4.56 -17.01 13.38
C LYS A 35 -3.11 -16.93 12.92
N ALA A 36 -2.35 -15.98 13.45
CA ALA A 36 -0.92 -15.84 13.14
C ALA A 36 -0.10 -17.07 13.56
N ALA A 37 -0.39 -17.64 14.73
CA ALA A 37 0.28 -18.86 15.18
C ALA A 37 -0.01 -20.05 14.26
N ILE A 38 -1.26 -20.22 13.83
CA ILE A 38 -1.66 -21.28 12.88
C ILE A 38 -0.94 -21.09 11.55
N ASN A 39 -0.95 -19.88 10.97
CA ASN A 39 -0.31 -19.58 9.69
C ASN A 39 1.23 -19.78 9.77
N ALA A 40 1.84 -19.46 10.91
CA ALA A 40 3.24 -19.75 11.20
C ALA A 40 3.54 -21.22 11.52
N GLY A 41 2.57 -22.13 11.36
CA GLY A 41 2.74 -23.57 11.54
C GLY A 41 2.91 -24.00 12.99
N TYR A 42 2.50 -23.19 13.97
CA TYR A 42 2.41 -23.62 15.37
C TYR A 42 1.25 -24.59 15.57
N SER A 43 1.44 -25.57 16.45
CA SER A 43 0.36 -26.49 16.81
C SER A 43 -0.72 -25.75 17.62
N LYS A 44 -1.97 -26.24 17.57
CA LYS A 44 -3.09 -25.69 18.37
C LYS A 44 -2.83 -25.70 19.89
N LYS A 45 -1.90 -26.55 20.36
CA LYS A 45 -1.48 -26.60 21.77
C LYS A 45 -0.53 -25.47 22.17
N THR A 46 -0.05 -24.69 21.20
CA THR A 46 0.89 -23.59 21.45
C THR A 46 0.19 -22.47 22.21
N THR A 47 0.72 -22.13 23.39
CA THR A 47 0.20 -21.00 24.17
C THR A 47 0.66 -19.68 23.55
N VAL A 48 -0.21 -19.03 22.78
CA VAL A 48 0.14 -17.80 22.06
C VAL A 48 0.50 -16.63 23.01
N SER A 49 -0.07 -16.59 24.21
CA SER A 49 0.33 -15.61 25.24
C SER A 49 1.81 -15.73 25.63
N LYS A 50 2.38 -16.95 25.61
CA LYS A 50 3.82 -17.17 25.84
C LYS A 50 4.69 -16.72 24.66
N LEU A 51 4.14 -16.64 23.44
CA LEU A 51 4.86 -16.07 22.29
C LEU A 51 4.88 -14.54 22.41
N LEU A 52 3.73 -13.94 22.71
CA LEU A 52 3.60 -12.49 22.85
C LEU A 52 4.32 -11.92 24.08
N SER A 53 4.61 -12.72 25.10
CA SER A 53 5.40 -12.28 26.27
C SER A 53 6.91 -12.23 26.00
N LYS A 54 7.40 -12.82 24.91
CA LYS A 54 8.84 -12.80 24.59
C LYS A 54 9.26 -11.42 24.11
N ALA A 55 10.19 -10.79 24.83
CA ALA A 55 10.69 -9.45 24.50
C ALA A 55 11.23 -9.33 23.06
N LYS A 56 11.91 -10.36 22.52
CA LYS A 56 12.39 -10.35 21.13
C LYS A 56 11.24 -10.33 20.11
N ILE A 57 10.17 -11.08 20.37
CA ILE A 57 8.97 -11.11 19.51
C ILE A 57 8.25 -9.77 19.57
N GLN A 58 8.09 -9.18 20.76
CA GLN A 58 7.49 -7.85 20.91
C GLN A 58 8.28 -6.78 20.16
N LYS A 59 9.61 -6.78 20.27
CA LYS A 59 10.48 -5.85 19.53
C LYS A 59 10.33 -6.04 18.02
N ARG A 60 10.30 -7.27 17.51
CA ARG A 60 10.12 -7.54 16.08
C ARG A 60 8.74 -7.10 15.59
N ILE A 61 7.67 -7.38 16.34
CA ILE A 61 6.32 -6.88 16.03
C ILE A 61 6.29 -5.35 15.99
N GLN A 62 6.93 -4.68 16.95
CA GLN A 62 6.97 -3.22 16.97
C GLN A 62 7.75 -2.66 15.78
N TYR A 63 8.87 -3.29 15.44
CA TYR A 63 9.64 -2.94 14.24
C TYR A 63 8.79 -3.10 12.97
N LEU A 64 8.13 -4.24 12.79
CA LEU A 64 7.27 -4.49 11.63
C LEU A 64 6.11 -3.47 11.55
N LYS A 65 5.47 -3.14 12.68
CA LYS A 65 4.44 -2.08 12.74
C LYS A 65 4.96 -0.71 12.29
N ASN A 66 6.21 -0.40 12.57
CA ASN A 66 6.86 0.84 12.17
C ASN A 66 7.41 0.79 10.74
N ASN A 67 7.51 -0.40 10.14
CA ASN A 67 8.01 -0.64 8.78
C ASN A 67 6.92 -1.33 7.94
N PRO A 68 5.78 -0.65 7.68
CA PRO A 68 4.66 -1.25 6.97
C PRO A 68 5.05 -1.72 5.57
N ALA A 69 6.08 -1.15 4.95
CA ALA A 69 6.62 -1.62 3.67
C ALA A 69 7.03 -3.11 3.72
N GLU A 70 7.67 -3.56 4.81
CA GLU A 70 8.10 -4.96 4.97
C GLU A 70 6.92 -5.93 5.10
N ILE A 71 5.80 -5.46 5.66
CA ILE A 71 4.58 -6.27 5.83
C ILE A 71 3.71 -6.19 4.58
N SER A 72 3.68 -5.02 3.95
CA SER A 72 2.91 -4.77 2.76
C SER A 72 3.41 -5.73 1.69
N ARG A 73 2.51 -6.50 1.08
CA ARG A 73 2.84 -7.27 -0.13
C ARG A 73 2.99 -6.35 -1.35
N ILE A 74 3.38 -5.11 -1.12
CA ILE A 74 3.58 -4.09 -2.13
C ILE A 74 5.07 -4.11 -2.46
N SER A 75 5.41 -4.77 -3.56
CA SER A 75 6.77 -4.75 -4.07
C SER A 75 7.10 -3.39 -4.68
N VAL A 76 8.39 -3.03 -4.70
CA VAL A 76 8.88 -1.84 -5.42
C VAL A 76 8.40 -1.85 -6.87
N LEU A 77 8.42 -3.02 -7.54
CA LEU A 77 7.90 -3.18 -8.89
C LEU A 77 6.41 -2.86 -9.00
N ARG A 78 5.60 -3.23 -7.99
CA ARG A 78 4.17 -2.88 -7.98
C ARG A 78 3.97 -1.38 -7.86
N VAL A 79 4.73 -0.71 -7.00
CA VAL A 79 4.67 0.76 -6.86
C VAL A 79 5.09 1.45 -8.15
N LEU A 80 6.18 0.97 -8.77
CA LEU A 80 6.68 1.48 -10.04
C LEU A 80 5.62 1.39 -11.15
N LYS A 81 4.96 0.23 -11.27
CA LYS A 81 3.86 0.03 -12.23
C LYS A 81 2.67 0.96 -12.00
N GLU A 82 2.32 1.28 -10.75
CA GLU A 82 1.24 2.25 -10.50
C GLU A 82 1.65 3.67 -10.88
N HIS A 83 2.89 4.08 -10.62
CA HIS A 83 3.38 5.38 -11.08
C HIS A 83 3.52 5.44 -12.60
N GLU A 84 3.96 4.36 -13.25
CA GLU A 84 4.07 4.26 -14.71
C GLU A 84 2.74 4.56 -15.40
N LYS A 85 1.63 3.96 -14.93
CA LYS A 85 0.28 4.22 -15.45
C LYS A 85 -0.06 5.71 -15.45
N ILE A 86 0.25 6.42 -14.37
CA ILE A 86 -0.04 7.85 -14.21
C ILE A 86 0.94 8.70 -15.04
N ALA A 87 2.23 8.36 -15.00
CA ALA A 87 3.31 9.08 -15.66
C ALA A 87 3.13 9.09 -17.20
N PHE A 88 2.63 7.99 -17.75
CA PHE A 88 2.45 7.83 -19.19
C PHE A 88 0.99 7.87 -19.64
N ALA A 89 0.07 8.24 -18.73
CA ALA A 89 -1.33 8.46 -19.05
C ALA A 89 -1.53 9.51 -20.14
N ASP A 90 -2.44 9.24 -21.08
CA ASP A 90 -2.99 10.22 -22.02
C ASP A 90 -4.48 10.46 -21.71
N ALA A 91 -4.92 11.71 -21.68
CA ALA A 91 -6.33 12.04 -21.48
C ALA A 91 -7.19 11.64 -22.70
N GLY A 92 -6.60 11.58 -23.90
CA GLY A 92 -7.27 11.15 -25.12
C GLY A 92 -7.83 9.74 -25.04
N GLN A 93 -7.19 8.85 -24.26
CA GLN A 93 -7.64 7.47 -24.11
C GLN A 93 -9.02 7.32 -23.45
N LEU A 94 -9.47 8.34 -22.70
CA LEU A 94 -10.77 8.37 -22.02
C LEU A 94 -11.88 8.96 -22.90
N ARG A 95 -11.56 9.39 -24.11
CA ARG A 95 -12.49 10.11 -25.00
C ARG A 95 -12.97 9.25 -26.16
N ASN A 96 -14.19 9.54 -26.61
CA ASN A 96 -14.77 9.12 -27.88
C ASN A 96 -14.79 10.34 -28.83
N GLY A 97 -13.63 10.68 -29.38
CA GLY A 97 -13.45 11.91 -30.17
C GLY A 97 -13.38 13.18 -29.32
N TRP A 98 -13.60 14.35 -29.93
CA TRP A 98 -13.46 15.63 -29.23
C TRP A 98 -14.63 15.93 -28.27
N MET A 99 -15.84 15.47 -28.61
CA MET A 99 -17.08 15.92 -27.95
C MET A 99 -17.57 15.03 -26.81
N SER A 100 -17.13 13.78 -26.71
CA SER A 100 -17.67 12.84 -25.70
C SER A 100 -16.60 12.00 -25.02
N LEU A 101 -16.96 11.50 -23.84
CA LEU A 101 -16.15 10.56 -23.07
C LEU A 101 -16.57 9.12 -23.39
N LYS A 102 -15.64 8.19 -23.21
CA LYS A 102 -15.97 6.77 -23.13
C LYS A 102 -16.84 6.52 -21.91
N GLU A 103 -17.76 5.58 -22.04
CA GLU A 103 -18.52 5.10 -20.89
C GLU A 103 -17.58 4.48 -19.86
N PHE A 104 -17.83 4.77 -18.58
CA PHE A 104 -16.96 4.35 -17.49
C PHE A 104 -16.81 2.82 -17.42
N GLU A 105 -17.87 2.07 -17.73
CA GLU A 105 -17.84 0.60 -17.72
C GLU A 105 -16.92 0.01 -18.78
N ASN A 106 -16.72 0.73 -19.89
CA ASN A 106 -15.86 0.29 -21.00
C ASN A 106 -14.38 0.67 -20.81
N LEU A 107 -14.05 1.40 -19.74
CA LEU A 107 -12.66 1.73 -19.41
C LEU A 107 -11.94 0.53 -18.82
N THR A 108 -10.70 0.32 -19.26
CA THR A 108 -9.83 -0.71 -18.68
C THR A 108 -9.47 -0.37 -17.22
N PRO A 109 -9.07 -1.35 -16.39
CA PRO A 109 -8.60 -1.07 -15.03
C PRO A 109 -7.44 -0.05 -14.98
N GLU A 110 -6.56 -0.04 -15.99
CA GLU A 110 -5.46 0.92 -16.09
C GLU A 110 -5.96 2.33 -16.40
N GLN A 111 -6.94 2.47 -17.28
CA GLN A 111 -7.59 3.74 -17.59
C GLN A 111 -8.38 4.29 -16.40
N LYS A 112 -8.99 3.42 -15.60
CA LYS A 112 -9.66 3.82 -14.34
C LYS A 112 -8.64 4.27 -13.30
N ALA A 113 -7.49 3.60 -13.19
CA ALA A 113 -6.48 3.88 -12.18
C ALA A 113 -5.84 5.28 -12.29
N ILE A 114 -5.87 5.91 -13.46
CA ILE A 114 -5.31 7.25 -13.69
C ILE A 114 -6.27 8.40 -13.32
N ILE A 115 -7.54 8.09 -13.07
CA ILE A 115 -8.58 9.07 -12.74
C ILE A 115 -8.44 9.45 -11.26
N GLN A 116 -8.21 10.74 -11.01
CA GLN A 116 -8.19 11.31 -9.67
C GLN A 116 -9.61 11.62 -9.19
N GLU A 117 -10.46 12.14 -10.07
CA GLU A 117 -11.78 12.63 -9.71
C GLU A 117 -12.71 12.60 -10.92
N VAL A 118 -13.97 12.25 -10.69
CA VAL A 118 -15.07 12.39 -11.65
C VAL A 118 -16.13 13.28 -10.99
N SER A 119 -16.44 14.41 -11.62
CA SER A 119 -17.49 15.33 -11.17
C SER A 119 -18.64 15.28 -12.16
N THR A 120 -19.84 15.01 -11.65
CA THR A 120 -21.08 14.94 -12.45
C THR A 120 -22.01 16.05 -12.03
N HIS A 121 -22.43 16.88 -12.98
CA HIS A 121 -23.37 17.98 -12.76
C HIS A 121 -24.59 17.81 -13.66
N GLU A 122 -25.77 17.68 -13.05
CA GLU A 122 -27.03 17.71 -13.79
C GLU A 122 -27.41 19.16 -14.08
N THR A 123 -27.66 19.45 -15.35
CA THR A 123 -28.09 20.76 -15.82
C THR A 123 -29.45 20.65 -16.49
N LYS A 124 -30.09 21.80 -16.73
CA LYS A 124 -31.34 21.87 -17.51
C LYS A 124 -31.20 21.35 -18.95
N TYR A 125 -29.97 21.20 -19.44
CA TYR A 125 -29.65 20.78 -20.81
C TYR A 125 -29.02 19.39 -20.87
N GLY A 126 -28.92 18.68 -19.75
CA GLY A 126 -28.32 17.34 -19.65
C GLY A 126 -27.22 17.24 -18.60
N THR A 127 -26.48 16.14 -18.63
CA THR A 127 -25.45 15.81 -17.65
C THR A 127 -24.07 16.23 -18.14
N GLU A 128 -23.38 17.07 -17.38
CA GLU A 128 -21.98 17.42 -17.62
C GLU A 128 -21.07 16.54 -16.76
N ILE A 129 -20.08 15.90 -17.38
CA ILE A 129 -19.09 15.05 -16.70
C ILE A 129 -17.71 15.66 -16.90
N LYS A 130 -17.04 15.97 -15.79
CA LYS A 130 -15.66 16.43 -15.75
C LYS A 130 -14.77 15.36 -15.15
N ILE A 131 -13.66 15.07 -15.82
CA ILE A 131 -12.64 14.12 -15.35
C ILE A 131 -11.35 14.86 -15.05
N LYS A 132 -10.77 14.59 -13.87
CA LYS A 132 -9.44 15.03 -13.48
C LYS A 132 -8.52 13.81 -13.37
N LEU A 133 -7.34 13.90 -13.96
CA LEU A 133 -6.31 12.85 -13.86
C LEU A 133 -5.34 13.15 -12.71
N TYR A 134 -4.70 12.10 -12.18
CA TYR A 134 -3.60 12.26 -11.24
C TYR A 134 -2.43 13.06 -11.85
N ASN A 135 -1.64 13.69 -10.98
CA ASN A 135 -0.52 14.51 -11.41
C ASN A 135 0.60 13.65 -12.01
N LYS A 136 0.77 13.78 -13.33
CA LYS A 136 1.83 13.11 -14.11
C LYS A 136 3.24 13.41 -13.59
N GLN A 137 3.54 14.68 -13.32
CA GLN A 137 4.88 15.12 -12.89
C GLN A 137 5.28 14.46 -11.57
N LYS A 138 4.37 14.43 -10.59
CA LYS A 138 4.64 13.78 -9.30
C LYS A 138 4.99 12.29 -9.45
N SER A 139 4.34 11.60 -10.38
CA SER A 139 4.66 10.20 -10.66
C SER A 139 6.02 10.03 -11.33
N LEU A 140 6.40 10.94 -12.25
CA LEU A 140 7.74 10.95 -12.85
C LEU A 140 8.83 11.21 -11.80
N ASP A 141 8.59 12.17 -10.89
CA ASP A 141 9.53 12.47 -9.81
C ASP A 141 9.73 11.25 -8.88
N SER A 142 8.65 10.54 -8.54
CA SER A 142 8.70 9.29 -7.78
C SER A 142 9.47 8.19 -8.53
N ILE A 143 9.24 8.03 -9.84
CA ILE A 143 9.96 7.05 -10.66
C ILE A 143 11.47 7.36 -10.68
N ASN A 144 11.84 8.62 -10.89
CA ASN A 144 13.24 9.05 -10.88
C ASN A 144 13.92 8.78 -9.54
N ALA A 145 13.21 9.04 -8.43
CA ALA A 145 13.72 8.73 -7.09
C ALA A 145 13.87 7.21 -6.86
N MET A 146 12.92 6.39 -7.31
CA MET A 146 12.97 4.93 -7.16
C MET A 146 14.07 4.28 -8.01
N LEU A 147 14.36 4.84 -9.19
CA LEU A 147 15.38 4.33 -10.11
C LEU A 147 16.77 4.94 -9.87
N GLY A 148 16.89 5.93 -8.98
CA GLY A 148 18.15 6.58 -8.66
C GLY A 148 18.66 7.55 -9.73
N PHE A 149 17.76 8.10 -10.55
CA PHE A 149 18.12 9.11 -11.57
C PHE A 149 18.31 10.51 -11.01
N ASN A 150 17.87 10.76 -9.77
CA ASN A 150 18.14 12.00 -9.02
C ASN A 150 19.52 11.88 -8.34
N ALA A 151 20.59 11.84 -9.13
CA ALA A 151 21.97 11.91 -8.66
C ALA A 151 22.56 13.31 -8.91
#